data_AF-A0A5C8LM88-F1
#
_entry.id   AF-A0A5C8LM88-F1
#
_cell.length_a   1.000
_cell.length_b   1.000
_cell.length_c   1.000
_cell.angle_alpha   90.00
_cell.angle_beta   90.00
_cell.angle_gamma   90.00
#
_symmetry.space_group_name_H-M   'P 1'
#
loop_
_entity.id
_entity.type
_entity.pdbx_description
1 polymer ?
#
loop_
_entity_poly.entity_id
_entity_poly.type
_entity_poly.pdbx_seq_one_letter_code
_entity_poly.pdbx_strand_id
1 'polypeptide(L)'
;MDQKVTNLENQGGTVVPDGSITGSCGTTCKPDIFHISPNGQVEFIEVKTGNAGLSENQAKVFRQIGVDASGRPQYIIPPDAVPSGDLMNELKMKPGQTLAEAGYIHGIPVKIQREPGG
;
A
#
# COMPACT_ATOMS: atom_id res chain seq x y z
N MET A 1 17.93 -6.79 5.98
CA MET A 1 17.14 -5.91 5.11
C MET A 1 16.61 -6.79 4.00
N ASP A 2 15.29 -6.83 3.81
CA ASP A 2 14.65 -7.67 2.78
C ASP A 2 15.24 -7.34 1.40
N GLN A 3 15.66 -8.35 0.63
CA GLN A 3 16.24 -8.19 -0.71
C GLN A 3 15.33 -7.35 -1.62
N LYS A 4 14.02 -7.37 -1.37
CA LYS A 4 13.04 -6.59 -2.12
C LYS A 4 13.06 -5.11 -1.79
N VAL A 5 13.20 -4.75 -0.52
CA VAL A 5 13.39 -3.36 -0.08
C VAL A 5 14.65 -2.81 -0.77
N THR A 6 15.74 -3.57 -0.71
CA THR A 6 17.00 -3.23 -1.40
C THR A 6 16.81 -3.05 -2.91
N ASN A 7 16.01 -3.90 -3.57
CA ASN A 7 15.76 -3.79 -5.01
C ASN A 7 14.93 -2.55 -5.39
N LEU A 8 13.95 -2.18 -4.57
CA LEU A 8 13.12 -0.97 -4.78
C LEU A 8 13.93 0.30 -4.52
N GLU A 9 14.74 0.30 -3.47
CA GLU A 9 15.68 1.39 -3.17
C GLU A 9 16.71 1.56 -4.30
N ASN A 10 17.24 0.45 -4.84
CA ASN A 10 18.17 0.48 -5.98
C ASN A 10 17.54 1.01 -7.28
N GLN A 11 16.21 1.01 -7.39
CA GLN A 11 15.48 1.65 -8.50
C GLN A 11 15.28 3.16 -8.28
N GLY A 12 15.84 3.71 -7.20
CA GLY A 12 15.78 5.13 -6.84
C GLY A 12 14.50 5.54 -6.10
N GLY A 13 13.67 4.58 -5.68
CA GLY A 13 12.47 4.85 -4.92
C GLY A 13 12.71 4.92 -3.41
N THR A 14 11.88 5.67 -2.70
CA THR A 14 11.86 5.63 -1.23
C THR A 14 11.00 4.46 -0.76
N VAL A 15 11.51 3.69 0.20
CA VAL A 15 10.77 2.60 0.84
C VAL A 15 10.44 2.96 2.29
N VAL A 16 9.16 2.88 2.66
CA VAL A 16 8.73 2.94 4.06
C VAL A 16 8.25 1.54 4.46
N PRO A 17 8.93 0.85 5.39
CA PRO A 17 8.63 -0.54 5.72
C PRO A 17 7.51 -0.74 6.76
N ASP A 18 7.03 0.32 7.44
CA ASP A 18 5.95 0.20 8.44
C ASP A 18 5.04 1.44 8.46
N GLY A 19 4.28 1.62 7.38
CA GLY A 19 3.23 2.63 7.33
C GLY A 19 1.87 2.09 7.77
N SER A 20 1.07 2.92 8.43
CA SER A 20 -0.28 2.57 8.88
C SER A 20 -1.34 3.36 8.11
N ILE A 21 -2.45 2.70 7.80
CA ILE A 21 -3.60 3.33 7.13
C ILE A 21 -4.88 2.96 7.83
N THR A 22 -5.70 3.97 8.08
CA THR A 22 -7.07 3.82 8.57
C THR A 22 -8.03 4.05 7.43
N GLY A 23 -8.81 3.02 7.08
CA GLY A 23 -9.90 3.16 6.11
C GLY A 23 -11.09 3.91 6.71
N SER A 24 -11.99 4.40 5.86
CA SER A 24 -13.23 5.07 6.29
C SER A 24 -14.15 4.19 7.14
N CYS A 25 -13.95 2.86 7.11
CA CYS A 25 -14.57 1.89 8.00
C CYS A 25 -14.02 1.91 9.44
N GLY A 26 -13.09 2.83 9.77
CA GLY A 26 -12.45 2.95 11.08
C GLY A 26 -11.42 1.85 11.39
N THR A 27 -11.19 0.93 10.45
CA THR A 27 -10.21 -0.15 10.59
C THR A 27 -8.85 0.31 10.14
N THR A 28 -7.82 0.02 10.94
CA THR A 28 -6.43 0.25 10.59
C THR A 28 -5.78 -1.03 10.07
N CYS A 29 -5.04 -0.92 8.96
CA CYS A 29 -4.15 -1.97 8.49
C CYS A 29 -2.73 -1.42 8.28
N LYS A 30 -1.76 -2.34 8.31
CA LYS A 30 -0.36 -2.08 7.99
C LYS A 30 0.00 -2.90 6.75
N PRO A 31 0.16 -2.26 5.60
CA PRO A 31 0.77 -2.86 4.41
C PRO A 31 2.27 -3.10 4.67
N ASP A 32 2.82 -4.14 4.05
CA ASP A 32 4.21 -4.53 4.32
C ASP A 32 5.24 -3.51 3.79
N ILE A 33 5.01 -2.97 2.60
CA ILE A 33 5.96 -2.07 1.94
C ILE A 33 5.21 -0.94 1.27
N PHE A 34 5.72 0.27 1.48
CA PHE A 34 5.34 1.47 0.77
C PHE A 34 6.48 1.85 -0.16
N HIS A 35 6.17 2.06 -1.43
CA HIS A 35 7.16 2.45 -2.41
C HIS A 35 6.75 3.77 -3.06
N ILE A 36 7.62 4.76 -2.98
CA ILE A 36 7.48 6.04 -3.67
C ILE A 36 8.51 6.05 -4.77
N SER A 37 8.03 5.89 -6.00
CA SER A 37 8.91 5.87 -7.17
C SER A 37 9.49 7.26 -7.46
N PRO A 38 10.58 7.35 -8.25
CA PRO A 38 11.24 8.62 -8.56
C PRO A 38 10.35 9.69 -9.22
N ASN A 39 9.25 9.28 -9.85
CA ASN A 39 8.28 10.19 -10.48
C ASN A 39 7.20 10.69 -9.49
N GLY A 40 7.30 10.32 -8.20
CA GLY A 40 6.36 10.68 -7.15
C GLY A 40 5.12 9.79 -7.06
N GLN A 41 5.00 8.74 -7.89
CA GLN A 41 3.92 7.77 -7.75
C GLN A 41 4.16 6.88 -6.54
N VAL A 42 3.14 6.74 -5.72
CA VAL A 42 3.11 5.86 -4.57
C VAL A 42 2.44 4.55 -4.96
N GLU A 43 2.98 3.44 -4.50
CA GLU A 43 2.34 2.14 -4.55
C GLU A 43 2.54 1.40 -3.23
N PHE A 44 1.56 0.57 -2.91
CA PHE A 44 1.58 -0.33 -1.77
C PHE A 44 1.93 -1.72 -2.25
N ILE A 45 2.80 -2.40 -1.53
CA ILE A 45 3.17 -3.76 -1.84
C ILE A 45 2.89 -4.62 -0.61
N GLU A 46 1.95 -5.54 -0.78
CA GLU A 46 1.57 -6.52 0.22
C GLU A 46 2.18 -7.87 -0.16
N VAL A 47 3.01 -8.42 0.72
CA VAL A 47 3.71 -9.68 0.52
C VAL A 47 2.90 -10.80 1.16
N LYS A 48 2.52 -11.79 0.33
CA LYS A 48 1.82 -12.99 0.80
C LYS A 48 2.63 -14.22 0.46
N THR A 49 2.93 -15.04 1.46
CA THR A 49 3.57 -16.33 1.29
C THR A 49 2.55 -17.40 0.88
N GLY A 50 2.87 -18.17 -0.15
CA GLY A 50 2.01 -19.24 -0.67
C GLY A 50 0.60 -18.76 -1.03
N ASN A 51 -0.41 -19.46 -0.50
CA ASN A 51 -1.83 -19.19 -0.76
C ASN A 51 -2.48 -18.29 0.30
N ALA A 52 -1.70 -17.58 1.12
CA ALA A 52 -2.25 -16.64 2.08
C ALA A 52 -3.09 -15.56 1.36
N GLY A 53 -4.28 -15.30 1.91
CA GLY A 53 -5.16 -14.21 1.52
C GLY A 53 -4.82 -12.91 2.24
N LEU A 54 -5.58 -11.86 1.94
CA LEU A 54 -5.60 -10.65 2.75
C LEU A 54 -6.12 -10.98 4.16
N SER A 55 -5.56 -10.31 5.18
CA SER A 55 -6.16 -10.37 6.52
C SER A 55 -7.54 -9.69 6.51
N GLU A 56 -8.37 -9.97 7.52
CA GLU A 56 -9.69 -9.35 7.63
C GLU A 56 -9.64 -7.82 7.62
N ASN A 57 -8.62 -7.23 8.26
CA ASN A 57 -8.45 -5.78 8.29
C ASN A 57 -7.99 -5.24 6.92
N GLN A 58 -7.08 -5.94 6.24
CA GLN A 58 -6.67 -5.57 4.89
C GLN A 58 -7.83 -5.67 3.91
N ALA A 59 -8.65 -6.71 4.01
CA ALA A 59 -9.84 -6.86 3.15
C ALA A 59 -10.91 -5.77 3.39
N LYS A 60 -10.94 -5.15 4.57
CA LYS A 60 -11.82 -4.01 4.88
C LYS A 60 -11.29 -2.67 4.37
N VAL A 61 -9.97 -2.52 4.30
CA VAL A 61 -9.33 -1.26 3.86
C VAL A 61 -9.04 -1.27 2.37
N PHE A 62 -8.62 -2.41 1.81
CA PHE A 62 -8.32 -2.56 0.39
C PHE A 62 -9.61 -2.72 -0.41
N ARG A 63 -9.80 -1.85 -1.40
CA ARG A 63 -10.91 -1.92 -2.34
C ARG A 63 -10.47 -2.62 -3.61
N GLN A 64 -11.10 -3.73 -3.94
CA GLN A 64 -10.89 -4.37 -5.24
C GLN A 64 -11.50 -3.50 -6.35
N ILE A 65 -10.72 -3.18 -7.37
CA ILE A 65 -11.13 -2.35 -8.51
C ILE A 65 -11.24 -3.13 -9.82
N GLY A 66 -10.79 -4.38 -9.83
CA GLY A 66 -10.86 -5.23 -11.00
C GLY A 66 -9.99 -6.47 -10.87
N VAL A 67 -9.66 -7.05 -12.02
CA VAL A 67 -8.68 -8.12 -12.18
C VAL A 67 -7.73 -7.75 -13.32
N ASP A 68 -6.47 -8.17 -13.24
CA ASP A 68 -5.52 -8.03 -14.35
C ASP A 68 -5.80 -9.05 -15.47
N ALA A 69 -5.03 -8.98 -16.56
CA ALA A 69 -5.16 -9.89 -17.70
C ALA A 69 -4.94 -11.37 -17.34
N SER A 70 -4.30 -11.65 -16.21
CA SER A 70 -4.06 -12.99 -15.67
C SER A 70 -5.14 -13.43 -14.66
N GLY A 71 -6.21 -12.65 -14.50
CA GLY A 71 -7.30 -12.93 -13.56
C GLY A 71 -6.95 -12.63 -12.10
N ARG A 72 -5.86 -11.93 -11.80
CA ARG A 72 -5.47 -11.61 -10.42
C ARG A 72 -6.17 -10.33 -9.96
N PRO A 73 -6.78 -10.30 -8.77
CA PRO A 73 -7.48 -9.13 -8.27
C PRO A 73 -6.54 -7.94 -8.12
N GLN A 74 -6.98 -6.78 -8.60
CA GLN A 74 -6.31 -5.50 -8.42
C GLN A 74 -7.00 -4.73 -7.30
N TYR A 75 -6.20 -4.21 -6.39
CA TYR A 75 -6.68 -3.49 -5.22
C TYR A 75 -6.14 -2.06 -5.21
N ILE A 76 -6.87 -1.18 -4.55
CA ILE A 76 -6.40 0.15 -4.17
C ILE A 76 -6.70 0.38 -2.70
N ILE A 77 -5.96 1.30 -2.11
CA ILE A 77 -6.39 2.00 -0.91
C ILE A 77 -7.24 3.18 -1.37
N PRO A 78 -8.51 3.28 -0.93
CA PRO A 78 -9.42 4.28 -1.43
C PRO A 78 -8.96 5.69 -1.00
N PRO A 79 -9.34 6.73 -1.77
CA PRO A 79 -8.88 8.11 -1.55
C PRO A 79 -9.35 8.71 -0.21
N ASP A 80 -10.39 8.15 0.42
CA ASP A 80 -10.89 8.57 1.73
C ASP A 80 -10.13 7.96 2.91
N ALA A 81 -9.13 7.10 2.65
CA ALA A 81 -8.29 6.54 3.71
C ALA A 81 -7.34 7.59 4.28
N VAL A 82 -6.98 7.42 5.56
CA VAL A 82 -6.12 8.33 6.33
C VAL A 82 -4.80 7.63 6.66
N PRO A 83 -3.68 8.06 6.04
CA PRO A 83 -2.33 7.70 6.43
C PRO A 83 -1.96 8.13 7.84
N SER A 84 -1.13 7.32 8.50
CA SER A 84 -0.55 7.65 9.81
C SER A 84 0.85 7.05 9.97
N GLY A 85 1.57 7.51 11.00
CA GLY A 85 2.94 7.07 11.27
C GLY A 85 3.93 7.61 10.24
N ASP A 86 4.98 6.84 9.95
CA ASP A 86 6.08 7.25 9.07
C ASP A 86 5.64 7.51 7.64
N LEU A 87 4.61 6.79 7.19
CA LEU A 87 3.98 7.02 5.90
C LEU A 87 3.48 8.47 5.75
N MET A 88 2.80 8.99 6.76
CA MET A 88 2.26 10.35 6.72
C MET A 88 3.40 11.37 6.59
N ASN A 89 4.50 11.14 7.32
CA ASN A 89 5.68 12.00 7.27
C ASN A 89 6.32 11.98 5.87
N GLU A 90 6.46 10.80 5.29
CA GLU A 90 7.06 10.62 3.96
C GLU A 90 6.19 11.25 2.85
N LEU A 91 4.86 11.08 2.94
CA LEU A 91 3.91 11.71 2.03
C LEU A 91 3.75 13.23 2.30
N LYS A 92 4.43 13.77 3.31
CA LYS A 92 4.34 15.18 3.74
C LYS A 92 2.90 15.61 4.02
N MET A 93 2.11 14.69 4.57
CA MET A 93 0.70 14.87 4.89
C MET A 93 0.52 15.44 6.30
N LYS A 94 -0.58 16.15 6.51
CA LYS A 94 -0.99 16.60 7.84
C LYS A 94 -1.71 15.48 8.59
N PRO A 95 -1.59 15.41 9.93
CA PRO A 95 -2.38 14.47 10.72
C PRO A 95 -3.88 14.60 10.44
N GLY A 96 -4.54 13.46 10.18
CA GLY A 96 -5.97 13.39 9.85
C GLY A 96 -6.32 13.72 8.40
N GLN A 97 -5.34 14.08 7.56
CA GLN A 97 -5.56 14.33 6.14
C GLN A 97 -5.79 13.00 5.39
N THR A 98 -6.80 12.99 4.53
CA THR A 98 -7.10 11.86 3.63
C THR A 98 -6.14 11.81 2.45
N LEU A 99 -6.04 10.65 1.80
CA LEU A 99 -5.30 10.48 0.55
C LEU A 99 -5.80 11.44 -0.55
N ALA A 100 -7.11 11.65 -0.65
CA ALA A 100 -7.72 12.57 -1.61
C ALA A 100 -7.24 14.01 -1.40
N GLU A 101 -7.23 14.47 -0.15
CA GLU A 101 -6.76 15.82 0.22
C GLU A 101 -5.26 15.99 0.00
N ALA A 102 -4.50 14.91 -0.02
CA ALA A 102 -3.07 14.91 -0.37
C ALA A 102 -2.81 14.81 -1.89
N GLY A 103 -3.87 14.76 -2.71
CA GLY A 103 -3.77 14.71 -4.17
C GLY A 103 -3.94 13.32 -4.79
N TYR A 104 -4.07 12.27 -3.98
CA TYR A 104 -4.29 10.89 -4.44
C TYR A 104 -5.79 10.63 -4.68
N ILE A 105 -6.41 11.39 -5.58
CA ILE A 105 -7.87 11.39 -5.83
C ILE A 105 -8.42 10.03 -6.34
N HIS A 106 -7.56 9.20 -6.91
CA HIS A 106 -7.91 7.85 -7.39
C HIS A 106 -7.59 6.75 -6.37
N GLY A 107 -7.11 7.13 -5.18
CA GLY A 107 -6.52 6.22 -4.22
C GLY A 107 -5.09 5.85 -4.62
N ILE A 108 -4.52 4.87 -3.92
CA ILE A 108 -3.17 4.39 -4.20
C ILE A 108 -3.22 2.89 -4.54
N PRO A 109 -2.57 2.44 -5.63
CA PRO A 109 -2.56 1.04 -6.02
C PRO A 109 -1.92 0.14 -4.95
N VAL A 110 -2.52 -1.03 -4.77
CA VAL A 110 -2.00 -2.11 -3.92
C VAL A 110 -1.64 -3.30 -4.81
N LYS A 111 -0.36 -3.66 -4.78
CA LYS A 111 0.22 -4.79 -5.49
C LYS A 111 0.39 -5.95 -4.54
N ILE A 112 -0.39 -7.01 -4.74
CA ILE A 112 -0.18 -8.27 -4.02
C ILE A 112 0.96 -9.01 -4.67
N GLN A 113 2.09 -9.13 -3.97
CA GLN A 113 3.20 -9.96 -4.40
C GLN A 113 3.14 -11.29 -3.67
N ARG A 114 3.08 -12.38 -4.43
CA ARG A 114 3.16 -13.73 -3.87
C ARG A 114 4.60 -14.20 -3.87
N GLU A 115 5.05 -14.67 -2.72
CA GLU A 115 6.32 -15.38 -2.58
C GLU A 115 6.07 -16.89 -2.49
N PRO A 116 6.97 -17.73 -3.02
CA PRO A 116 6.87 -19.18 -2.86
C PRO A 116 6.72 -19.52 -1.38
N GLY A 117 5.70 -20.31 -1.04
CA GLY A 117 5.60 -20.88 0.30
C GLY A 117 6.71 -21.90 0.49
N GLY A 118 7.41 -21.83 1.62
CA GLY A 118 8.30 -22.89 2.08
C GLY A 118 7.53 -24.12 2.54
#